data_AF-A0A5R9KML1-F1
#
_entry.id   AF-A0A5R9KML1-F1
#
_cell.length_a   1.000
_cell.length_b   1.000
_cell.length_c   1.000
_cell.angle_alpha   90.00
_cell.angle_beta   90.00
_cell.angle_gamma   90.00
#
_symmetry.space_group_name_H-M   'P 1'
#
loop_
_entity.id
_entity.type
_entity.pdbx_description
1 polymer ?
#
loop_
_entity_poly.entity_id
_entity_poly.type
_entity_poly.pdbx_seq_one_letter_code
_entity_poly.pdbx_strand_id
1 'polypeptide(L)'
;MGTRRRTTEFRKGDVYRATRNGEITPHIWVIMQDCLHADRHCTRAFNLTGSEAPEGQHMIDVSHFTFPYGLFKYKKKYTYARINEKDCLTKGNNLEYLGDVEDLCPGLMDEVCKQTYACDVANDLDDLCDCNYQIIDKKVDLGQMIEPECDCNQKVYFG
;
A
#
# COMPACT_ATOMS: atom_id res chain seq x y z
N MET A 1 -11.12 -21.50 -13.55
CA MET A 1 -10.42 -22.44 -12.64
C MET A 1 -9.32 -21.65 -11.95
N GLY A 2 -9.52 -21.22 -10.71
CA GLY A 2 -8.54 -20.40 -9.98
C GLY A 2 -7.45 -21.27 -9.38
N THR A 3 -6.19 -20.97 -9.72
CA THR A 3 -5.00 -21.61 -9.16
C THR A 3 -4.93 -21.31 -7.65
N ARG A 4 -5.09 -22.33 -6.80
CA ARG A 4 -4.82 -22.21 -5.36
C ARG A 4 -3.35 -21.82 -5.17
N ARG A 5 -3.07 -20.56 -4.83
CA ARG A 5 -1.73 -20.12 -4.40
C ARG A 5 -1.33 -20.90 -3.15
N ARG A 6 -0.04 -21.25 -3.06
CA ARG A 6 0.52 -21.93 -1.89
C ARG A 6 0.22 -21.09 -0.65
N THR A 7 -0.38 -21.72 0.35
CA THR A 7 -0.94 -21.11 1.56
C THR A 7 0.14 -20.56 2.50
N THR A 8 1.38 -20.37 2.06
CA THR A 8 2.55 -19.93 2.84
C THR A 8 3.18 -18.62 2.41
N GLU A 9 2.75 -18.08 1.28
CA GLU A 9 3.46 -17.00 0.61
C GLU A 9 2.55 -15.77 0.50
N PHE A 10 3.11 -14.60 0.78
CA PHE A 10 2.56 -13.33 0.32
C PHE A 10 3.40 -12.85 -0.85
N ARG A 11 2.75 -12.25 -1.85
CA ARG A 11 3.43 -11.65 -2.98
C ARG A 11 3.16 -10.16 -3.00
N LYS A 12 4.16 -9.39 -3.40
CA LYS A 12 4.01 -7.97 -3.69
C LYS A 12 2.85 -7.76 -4.65
N GLY A 13 2.02 -6.76 -4.36
CA GLY A 13 0.81 -6.46 -5.10
C GLY A 13 -0.42 -7.25 -4.66
N ASP A 14 -0.28 -8.25 -3.79
CA ASP A 14 -1.44 -8.98 -3.30
C ASP A 14 -2.34 -8.08 -2.45
N VAL A 15 -3.65 -8.13 -2.73
CA VAL A 15 -4.66 -7.41 -1.98
C VAL A 15 -5.40 -8.38 -1.07
N TYR A 16 -5.44 -8.04 0.22
CA TYR A 16 -6.14 -8.81 1.24
C TYR A 16 -7.12 -7.92 2.00
N ARG A 17 -8.26 -8.48 2.37
CA ARG A 17 -9.02 -7.98 3.51
C ARG A 17 -8.48 -8.66 4.77
N ALA A 18 -8.05 -7.87 5.74
CA ALA A 18 -7.47 -8.40 6.96
C ALA A 18 -7.79 -7.55 8.20
N THR A 19 -7.91 -8.23 9.34
CA THR A 19 -7.98 -7.61 10.66
C THR A 19 -6.65 -7.81 11.39
N ARG A 20 -6.03 -6.72 11.88
CA ARG A 20 -4.81 -6.86 12.70
C ARG A 20 -5.14 -7.50 14.05
N ASN A 21 -4.14 -8.11 14.67
CA ASN A 21 -4.29 -8.65 16.01
C ASN A 21 -4.62 -7.50 16.99
N GLY A 22 -5.76 -7.62 17.69
CA GLY A 22 -6.26 -6.60 18.61
C GLY A 22 -7.22 -5.58 17.98
N GLU A 23 -7.42 -5.62 16.66
CA GLU A 23 -8.45 -4.82 15.99
C GLU A 23 -9.73 -5.64 15.78
N ILE A 24 -10.86 -4.95 15.67
CA ILE A 24 -12.17 -5.57 15.42
C ILE A 24 -12.59 -5.35 13.96
N THR A 25 -12.15 -4.25 13.36
CA THR A 25 -12.55 -3.83 12.02
C THR A 25 -11.56 -4.35 10.98
N PRO A 26 -12.03 -5.03 9.92
CA PRO A 26 -11.16 -5.42 8.81
C PRO A 26 -10.83 -4.22 7.93
N HIS A 27 -9.59 -4.19 7.42
CA HIS A 27 -9.09 -3.20 6.47
C HIS A 27 -8.69 -3.88 5.16
N ILE A 28 -8.56 -3.09 4.10
CA ILE A 28 -7.97 -3.56 2.83
C ILE A 28 -6.48 -3.27 2.90
N TRP A 29 -5.68 -4.29 2.66
CA TRP A 29 -4.23 -4.29 2.75
C TRP A 29 -3.64 -4.64 1.40
N VAL A 30 -2.53 -3.99 1.06
CA VAL A 30 -1.75 -4.29 -0.13
C VAL A 30 -0.35 -4.68 0.32
N ILE A 31 0.12 -5.85 -0.11
CA ILE A 31 1.45 -6.36 0.21
C ILE A 31 2.50 -5.57 -0.58
N MET A 32 3.51 -5.07 0.12
CA MET A 32 4.60 -4.30 -0.49
C MET A 32 5.81 -5.16 -0.82
N GLN A 33 5.92 -6.36 -0.25
CA GLN A 33 7.11 -7.20 -0.37
C GLN A 33 6.74 -8.69 -0.46
N ASP A 34 7.44 -9.41 -1.33
CA ASP A 34 7.38 -10.87 -1.39
C ASP A 34 7.87 -11.51 -0.09
N CYS A 35 7.09 -12.43 0.46
CA CYS A 35 7.49 -13.22 1.62
C CYS A 35 7.15 -14.69 1.42
N LEU A 36 8.18 -15.54 1.35
CA LEU A 36 8.02 -16.99 1.18
C LEU A 36 7.58 -17.72 2.48
N HIS A 37 7.70 -17.05 3.63
CA HIS A 37 7.49 -17.61 4.97
C HIS A 37 6.60 -16.69 5.83
N ALA A 38 5.45 -16.30 5.30
CA ALA A 38 4.52 -15.34 5.93
C ALA A 38 3.90 -15.82 7.27
N ASP A 39 4.03 -17.11 7.58
CA ASP A 39 3.65 -17.68 8.88
C ASP A 39 4.62 -17.33 10.01
N ARG A 40 5.86 -16.98 9.67
CA ARG A 40 6.94 -16.72 10.64
C ARG A 40 7.42 -15.27 10.65
N HIS A 41 6.98 -14.47 9.67
CA HIS A 41 7.47 -13.12 9.46
C HIS A 41 6.34 -12.11 9.26
N CYS A 42 6.56 -10.93 9.84
CA CYS A 42 5.82 -9.69 9.60
C CYS A 42 6.12 -9.23 8.18
N THR A 43 5.15 -9.38 7.26
CA THR A 43 5.29 -9.03 5.85
C THR A 43 4.78 -7.63 5.60
N ARG A 44 5.63 -6.77 5.06
CA ARG A 44 5.33 -5.35 4.85
C ARG A 44 4.12 -5.14 3.96
N ALA A 45 3.23 -4.28 4.42
CA ALA A 45 1.98 -3.96 3.76
C ALA A 45 1.50 -2.57 4.20
N PHE A 46 0.79 -1.88 3.32
CA PHE A 46 0.02 -0.69 3.68
C PHE A 46 -1.47 -1.02 3.66
N ASN A 47 -2.27 -0.20 4.34
CA ASN A 47 -3.72 -0.33 4.28
C ASN A 47 -4.40 0.88 3.64
N LEU A 48 -5.54 0.63 3.01
CA LEU A 48 -6.39 1.65 2.42
C LEU A 48 -7.42 2.14 3.43
N THR A 49 -7.36 3.43 3.77
CA THR A 49 -8.24 4.05 4.75
C THR A 49 -8.98 5.24 4.16
N GLY A 50 -10.11 5.60 4.76
CA GLY A 50 -10.83 6.85 4.44
C GLY A 50 -10.92 7.76 5.65
N SER A 51 -10.13 7.46 6.69
CA SER A 51 -10.06 8.18 7.95
C SER A 51 -8.86 9.13 7.93
N GLU A 52 -8.85 10.12 8.83
CA GLU A 52 -7.77 11.11 8.91
C GLU A 52 -6.47 10.43 9.29
N ALA A 53 -5.36 11.05 8.88
CA ALA A 53 -4.03 10.67 9.28
C ALA A 53 -3.88 10.85 10.80
N PRO A 54 -3.58 9.80 11.57
CA PRO A 54 -2.99 9.98 12.89
C PRO A 54 -1.64 10.71 12.76
N GLU A 55 -1.28 11.49 13.78
CA GLU A 55 0.00 12.21 13.80
C GLU A 55 1.20 11.26 13.62
N GLY A 56 2.16 11.65 12.76
CA GLY A 56 3.36 10.86 12.48
C GLY A 56 3.17 9.68 11.52
N GLN A 57 2.10 9.68 10.71
CA GLN A 57 1.87 8.69 9.68
C GLN A 57 1.75 9.34 8.31
N HIS A 58 2.27 8.66 7.30
CA HIS A 58 2.27 9.16 5.94
C HIS A 58 1.04 8.66 5.21
N MET A 59 0.34 9.59 4.58
CA MET A 59 -0.92 9.31 3.90
C MET A 59 -0.81 9.79 2.47
N ILE A 60 -0.90 8.87 1.54
CA ILE A 60 -0.85 9.16 0.11
C ILE A 60 -2.29 9.19 -0.40
N ASP A 61 -2.73 10.31 -0.97
CA ASP A 61 -4.06 10.43 -1.54
C ASP A 61 -4.17 9.60 -2.83
N VAL A 62 -4.99 8.55 -2.76
CA VAL A 62 -5.27 7.64 -3.87
C VAL A 62 -6.75 7.72 -4.27
N SER A 63 -7.44 8.80 -3.88
CA SER A 63 -8.87 9.02 -4.15
C SER A 63 -9.19 9.15 -5.64
N HIS A 64 -8.19 9.49 -6.45
CA HIS A 64 -8.32 9.60 -7.89
C HIS A 64 -8.38 8.23 -8.60
N PHE A 65 -7.97 7.15 -7.93
CA PHE A 65 -8.10 5.79 -8.47
C PHE A 65 -9.53 5.27 -8.38
N THR A 66 -9.91 4.46 -9.37
CA THR A 66 -11.20 3.76 -9.36
C THR A 66 -11.03 2.37 -8.74
N PHE A 67 -11.59 2.17 -7.56
CA PHE A 67 -11.60 0.87 -6.90
C PHE A 67 -12.82 0.03 -7.31
N PRO A 68 -12.70 -1.31 -7.39
CA PRO A 68 -13.81 -2.19 -7.74
C PRO A 68 -14.96 -2.10 -6.74
N TYR A 69 -16.19 -2.25 -7.24
CA TYR A 69 -17.38 -2.25 -6.40
C TYR A 69 -17.34 -3.41 -5.40
N GLY A 70 -17.52 -3.10 -4.10
CA GLY A 70 -17.48 -4.08 -3.03
C GLY A 70 -16.09 -4.36 -2.44
N LEU A 71 -15.03 -3.74 -2.96
CA LEU A 71 -13.71 -3.80 -2.32
C LEU A 71 -13.80 -3.28 -0.88
N PHE A 72 -14.38 -2.09 -0.73
CA PHE A 72 -14.76 -1.53 0.56
C PHE A 72 -16.20 -1.90 0.92
N LYS A 73 -16.44 -2.21 2.19
CA LYS A 73 -17.79 -2.45 2.73
C LYS A 73 -18.70 -1.22 2.59
N TYR A 74 -18.12 -0.02 2.66
CA TYR A 74 -18.81 1.25 2.52
C TYR A 74 -18.08 2.11 1.49
N LYS A 75 -18.84 2.84 0.65
CA LYS A 75 -18.27 3.78 -0.31
C LYS A 75 -17.54 4.88 0.45
N LYS A 76 -16.26 5.09 0.13
CA LYS A 76 -15.45 6.15 0.71
C LYS A 76 -15.41 7.34 -0.25
N LYS A 77 -15.59 8.56 0.29
CA LYS A 77 -15.44 9.81 -0.49
C LYS A 77 -13.96 10.07 -0.81
N TYR A 78 -13.10 9.75 0.15
CA TYR A 78 -11.65 9.86 0.03
C TYR A 78 -11.02 8.52 0.42
N THR A 79 -9.95 8.15 -0.28
CA THR A 79 -9.17 6.94 0.01
C THR A 79 -7.70 7.30 0.03
N TYR A 80 -7.04 6.90 1.11
CA TYR A 80 -5.62 7.12 1.32
C TYR A 80 -4.91 5.77 1.47
N ALA A 81 -3.73 5.65 0.89
CA ALA A 81 -2.78 4.62 1.25
C ALA A 81 -2.03 5.11 2.50
N ARG A 82 -2.27 4.42 3.62
CA ARG A 82 -1.63 4.73 4.90
C ARG A 82 -0.33 3.94 5.00
N ILE A 83 0.78 4.67 4.95
CA ILE A 83 2.11 4.10 5.01
C ILE A 83 2.68 4.28 6.42
N ASN A 84 3.18 3.19 7.00
CA ASN A 84 3.71 3.15 8.36
C ASN A 84 4.78 2.06 8.46
N GLU A 85 5.96 2.42 8.98
CA GLU A 85 7.10 1.52 9.21
C GLU A 85 6.81 0.33 10.13
N LYS A 86 5.65 0.28 10.80
CA LYS A 86 5.25 -0.84 11.68
C LYS A 86 4.13 -1.68 11.09
N ASP A 87 3.62 -1.30 9.93
CA ASP A 87 2.48 -1.96 9.33
C ASP A 87 2.94 -3.17 8.51
N CYS A 88 2.32 -4.31 8.85
CA CYS A 88 2.60 -5.60 8.25
C CYS A 88 1.48 -6.59 8.52
N LEU A 89 1.45 -7.64 7.71
CA LEU A 89 0.58 -8.79 7.86
C LEU A 89 1.37 -10.05 8.16
N THR A 90 0.71 -10.96 8.88
CA THR A 90 1.15 -12.32 9.15
C THR A 90 -0.02 -13.26 8.89
N LYS A 91 0.22 -14.56 8.75
CA LYS A 91 -0.89 -15.53 8.69
C LYS A 91 -1.74 -15.63 9.95
N GLY A 92 -1.25 -15.12 11.08
CA GLY A 92 -2.04 -15.06 12.30
C GLY A 92 -3.23 -14.09 12.18
N ASN A 93 -3.21 -13.21 11.18
CA ASN A 93 -4.34 -12.33 10.88
C ASN A 93 -5.48 -13.12 10.22
N ASN A 94 -6.71 -12.63 10.36
CA ASN A 94 -7.84 -13.16 9.61
C ASN A 94 -7.78 -12.61 8.18
N LEU A 95 -7.37 -13.42 7.21
CA LEU A 95 -7.05 -13.00 5.85
C LEU A 95 -8.08 -13.51 4.83
N GLU A 96 -8.61 -12.62 4.01
CA GLU A 96 -9.39 -12.91 2.81
C GLU A 96 -8.65 -12.33 1.60
N TYR A 97 -8.17 -13.19 0.69
CA TYR A 97 -7.50 -12.75 -0.54
C TYR A 97 -8.52 -12.17 -1.52
N LEU A 98 -8.26 -10.97 -2.03
CA LEU A 98 -9.17 -10.24 -2.91
C LEU A 98 -8.69 -10.18 -4.37
N GLY A 99 -7.40 -10.40 -4.62
CA GLY A 99 -6.82 -10.35 -5.96
C GLY A 99 -5.45 -9.68 -5.98
N ASP A 100 -5.00 -9.35 -7.19
CA ASP A 100 -3.79 -8.58 -7.43
C ASP A 100 -4.13 -7.10 -7.60
N VAL A 101 -3.28 -6.21 -7.08
CA VAL A 101 -3.52 -4.76 -7.13
C VAL A 101 -3.48 -4.22 -8.55
N GLU A 102 -2.69 -4.80 -9.47
CA GLU A 102 -2.67 -4.33 -10.85
C GLU A 102 -3.94 -4.72 -11.61
N ASP A 103 -4.59 -5.82 -11.22
CA ASP A 103 -5.89 -6.20 -11.76
C ASP A 103 -7.04 -5.37 -11.16
N LEU A 104 -6.94 -5.05 -9.86
CA LEU A 104 -8.00 -4.37 -9.11
C LEU A 104 -7.93 -2.84 -9.24
N CYS A 105 -6.73 -2.29 -9.30
CA CYS A 105 -6.45 -0.86 -9.24
C CYS A 105 -5.10 -0.54 -9.93
N PRO A 106 -5.05 -0.62 -11.27
CA PRO A 106 -3.80 -0.49 -12.03
C PRO A 106 -3.05 0.81 -11.71
N GLY A 107 -1.73 0.72 -11.49
CA GLY A 107 -0.87 1.88 -11.22
C GLY A 107 -0.91 2.42 -9.78
N LEU A 108 -1.70 1.81 -8.88
CA LEU A 108 -1.74 2.21 -7.47
C LEU A 108 -0.38 2.02 -6.79
N MET A 109 0.28 0.88 -7.05
CA MET A 109 1.61 0.61 -6.48
C MET A 109 2.64 1.60 -6.99
N ASP A 110 2.60 1.93 -8.29
CA ASP A 110 3.50 2.91 -8.89
C ASP A 110 3.34 4.29 -8.24
N GLU A 111 2.10 4.74 -8.02
CA GLU A 111 1.83 6.04 -7.38
C GLU A 111 2.32 6.03 -5.93
N VAL A 112 1.94 5.01 -5.15
CA VAL A 112 2.39 4.86 -3.76
C VAL A 112 3.91 4.90 -3.68
N CYS A 113 4.60 4.22 -4.59
CA CYS A 113 6.04 4.18 -4.56
C CYS A 113 6.72 5.47 -5.03
N LYS A 114 6.18 6.17 -6.03
CA LYS A 114 6.69 7.50 -6.42
C LYS A 114 6.55 8.51 -5.29
N GLN A 115 5.41 8.50 -4.61
CA GLN A 115 5.14 9.40 -3.48
C GLN A 115 5.99 9.03 -2.26
N THR A 116 6.21 7.73 -2.03
CA THR A 116 7.11 7.25 -0.96
C THR A 116 8.57 7.58 -1.24
N TYR A 117 8.98 7.71 -2.51
CA TYR A 117 10.31 8.20 -2.89
C TYR A 117 10.47 9.70 -2.68
N ALA A 118 9.47 10.49 -3.10
CA ALA A 118 9.52 11.95 -2.99
C ALA A 118 9.51 12.43 -1.53
N CYS A 119 8.96 11.61 -0.66
CA CYS A 119 8.81 11.89 0.75
C CYS A 119 9.80 11.03 1.54
N ASP A 120 10.54 11.61 2.49
CA ASP A 120 11.41 10.85 3.40
C ASP A 120 10.56 10.05 4.42
N VAL A 121 9.76 9.10 3.93
CA VAL A 121 8.72 8.35 4.64
C VAL A 121 9.34 7.25 5.50
N ALA A 122 10.47 6.69 5.05
CA ALA A 122 11.41 5.85 5.79
C ALA A 122 12.45 5.26 4.80
N ASN A 123 13.72 5.21 5.18
CA ASN A 123 14.75 4.45 4.45
C ASN A 123 14.37 2.98 4.22
N ASP A 124 13.52 2.41 5.09
CA ASP A 124 13.08 1.00 5.03
C ASP A 124 12.02 0.73 3.95
N LEU A 125 11.39 1.77 3.38
CA LEU A 125 10.43 1.61 2.28
C LEU A 125 11.09 1.62 0.91
N ASP A 126 12.34 2.08 0.86
CA ASP A 126 13.10 2.16 -0.37
C ASP A 126 13.30 0.79 -1.03
N ASP A 127 13.68 -0.19 -0.22
CA ASP A 127 13.87 -1.56 -0.69
C ASP A 127 12.56 -2.26 -1.07
N LEU A 128 11.41 -1.76 -0.61
CA LEU A 128 10.10 -2.42 -0.79
C LEU A 128 9.43 -2.02 -2.09
N CYS A 129 9.72 -0.83 -2.58
CA CYS A 129 8.99 -0.29 -3.70
C CYS A 129 9.37 -0.87 -5.05
N ASP A 130 10.46 -1.67 -5.18
CA ASP A 130 11.00 -2.23 -6.45
C ASP A 130 11.04 -1.18 -7.59
N CYS A 131 10.88 0.07 -7.21
CA CYS A 131 11.05 1.24 -8.01
C CYS A 131 12.54 1.38 -7.98
N ASN A 132 13.18 0.98 -9.07
CA ASN A 132 14.57 1.33 -9.30
C ASN A 132 14.66 2.86 -9.15
N TYR A 133 14.99 3.36 -7.96
CA TYR A 133 15.06 4.80 -7.73
C TYR A 133 16.12 5.42 -8.62
N GLN A 134 17.17 4.66 -8.92
CA GLN A 134 18.14 4.98 -9.96
C GLN A 134 17.51 5.25 -11.34
N ILE A 135 16.38 4.61 -11.69
CA ILE A 135 15.62 4.91 -12.93
C ILE A 135 14.78 6.18 -12.76
N ILE A 136 14.20 6.43 -11.59
CA ILE A 136 13.44 7.66 -11.30
C ILE A 136 14.39 8.86 -11.29
N ASP A 137 15.47 8.81 -10.48
CA ASP A 137 16.58 9.77 -10.45
C ASP A 137 17.05 10.09 -11.87
N LYS A 138 17.36 9.05 -12.65
CA LYS A 138 17.85 9.21 -14.01
C LYS A 138 16.81 9.82 -14.94
N LYS A 139 15.52 9.54 -14.78
CA LYS A 139 14.45 10.18 -15.56
C LYS A 139 14.28 11.65 -15.18
N VAL A 140 14.45 12.00 -13.90
CA VAL A 140 14.44 13.39 -13.42
C VAL A 140 15.66 14.14 -13.95
N ASP A 141 16.86 13.58 -13.81
CA ASP A 141 18.12 14.14 -14.31
C ASP A 141 18.11 14.37 -15.83
N LEU A 142 17.47 13.46 -16.57
CA LEU A 142 17.31 13.57 -18.03
C LEU A 142 16.16 14.50 -18.45
N GLY A 143 15.44 15.11 -17.50
CA GLY A 143 14.27 15.97 -17.77
C GLY A 143 13.08 15.24 -18.40
N GLN A 144 13.05 13.90 -18.29
CA GLN A 144 12.00 13.04 -18.82
C GLN A 144 10.81 12.90 -17.85
N MET A 145 11.02 13.31 -16.60
CA MET A 145 10.04 13.31 -15.53
C MET A 145 10.27 14.54 -14.66
N ILE A 146 9.19 15.13 -14.16
CA ILE A 146 9.26 16.17 -13.13
C ILE A 146 9.43 15.45 -11.79
N GLU A 147 10.31 15.96 -10.93
CA GLU A 147 10.48 15.46 -9.57
C GLU A 147 9.12 15.35 -8.88
N PRO A 148 8.73 14.18 -8.35
CA PRO A 148 7.43 14.03 -7.73
C PRO A 148 7.35 14.93 -6.48
N GLU A 149 6.23 15.64 -6.34
CA GLU A 149 5.99 16.48 -5.16
C GLU A 149 5.70 15.61 -3.93
N CYS A 150 6.20 16.01 -2.76
CA CYS A 150 5.93 15.29 -1.53
C CYS A 150 4.62 15.76 -0.87
N ASP A 151 3.53 15.03 -1.14
CA ASP A 151 2.20 15.35 -0.57
C ASP A 151 1.85 14.57 0.70
N CYS A 152 2.74 13.68 1.18
CA CYS A 152 2.42 12.78 2.28
C CYS A 152 2.27 13.45 3.67
N ASN A 153 2.75 14.70 3.80
CA ASN A 153 2.77 15.47 5.06
C ASN A 153 1.59 16.43 5.20
N GLN A 154 0.67 16.46 4.23
CA GLN A 154 -0.51 17.31 4.34
C GLN A 154 -1.40 16.77 5.46
N LYS A 155 -1.65 17.61 6.48
CA LYS A 155 -2.69 17.32 7.47
C LYS A 155 -4.03 17.28 6.75
N VAL A 156 -4.53 16.08 6.50
CA VAL A 156 -5.85 15.87 5.90
C VAL A 156 -6.90 16.18 6.96
N TYR A 157 -7.44 17.40 6.93
CA TYR A 157 -8.62 17.78 7.69
C TYR A 157 -9.86 17.49 6.84
N PHE A 158 -10.79 16.66 7.33
CA PHE A 158 -12.08 16.51 6.67
C PHE A 158 -12.98 17.71 7.00
N GLY A 159 -13.18 18.59 6.01
CA GLY A 159 -14.22 19.62 6.03
C GLY A 159 -15.60 19.08 5.65
#